data_AF-A0A1I7STL3-F1
#
_entry.id   AF-A0A1I7STL3-F1
#
_cell.length_a   1.000
_cell.length_b   1.000
_cell.length_c   1.000
_cell.angle_alpha   90.00
_cell.angle_beta   90.00
_cell.angle_gamma   90.00
#
_symmetry.space_group_name_H-M   'P 1'
#
loop_
_entity.id
_entity.type
_entity.pdbx_description
1 polymer ?
#
loop_
_entity_poly.entity_id
_entity_poly.type
_entity_poly.pdbx_seq_one_letter_code
_entity_poly.pdbx_strand_id
1 'polypeptide(L)'
;MPDKRLRGFVAIGITRNDIRTLPSEEEILKKYPDLLGIDVCGNKNFDTSIIPNYSKIHILSCEAEDEKTYVDEAVIPTDDCDVQCVAAQQVENAKKYLKHLYQLLLKKIEEVKESDLFKEMSKTASSVGRDFMEFLRNHT
;
A
#
# COMPACT_ATOMS: atom_id res chain seq x y z
N MET A 1 -18.88 18.52 -4.24
CA MET A 1 -18.49 17.92 -2.94
C MET A 1 -19.75 17.70 -2.10
N PRO A 2 -19.91 16.56 -1.41
CA PRO A 2 -21.16 16.18 -0.72
C PRO A 2 -21.54 17.11 0.44
N ASP A 3 -22.83 17.25 0.71
CA ASP A 3 -23.36 18.22 1.70
C ASP A 3 -23.31 17.72 3.15
N LYS A 4 -23.22 16.40 3.35
CA LYS A 4 -23.14 15.77 4.67
C LYS A 4 -21.74 15.24 4.94
N ARG A 5 -21.37 15.20 6.21
CA ARG A 5 -20.14 14.58 6.70
C ARG A 5 -20.21 13.06 6.52
N LEU A 6 -19.20 12.48 5.89
CA LEU A 6 -19.10 11.06 5.57
C LEU A 6 -17.98 10.44 6.42
N ARG A 7 -18.36 9.54 7.34
CA ARG A 7 -17.43 8.81 8.21
C ARG A 7 -17.12 7.42 7.68
N GLY A 8 -15.98 6.85 8.09
CA GLY A 8 -15.53 5.50 7.73
C GLY A 8 -14.79 5.40 6.40
N PHE A 9 -14.59 6.51 5.69
CA PHE A 9 -13.80 6.55 4.46
C PHE A 9 -12.36 6.91 4.79
N VAL A 10 -11.47 5.93 4.68
CA VAL A 10 -10.03 6.09 4.96
C VAL A 10 -9.22 6.49 3.74
N ALA A 11 -9.71 6.22 2.53
CA ALA A 11 -9.07 6.61 1.28
C ALA A 11 -10.10 6.98 0.21
N ILE A 12 -9.73 7.88 -0.70
CA ILE A 12 -10.52 8.26 -1.88
C ILE A 12 -9.64 8.17 -3.12
N GLY A 13 -10.12 7.51 -4.18
CA GLY A 13 -9.51 7.56 -5.50
C GLY A 13 -10.22 8.58 -6.39
N ILE A 14 -9.46 9.52 -6.95
CA ILE A 14 -9.92 10.51 -7.94
C ILE A 14 -8.99 10.43 -9.16
N THR A 15 -8.77 9.22 -9.66
CA THR A 15 -7.78 8.95 -10.70
C THR A 15 -8.31 9.31 -12.09
N ARG A 16 -7.44 9.79 -12.99
CA ARG A 16 -7.76 10.03 -14.42
C ARG A 16 -8.98 10.92 -14.70
N ASN A 17 -9.20 11.94 -13.89
CA ASN A 17 -10.31 12.89 -14.03
C ASN A 17 -9.87 14.30 -14.53
N ASP A 18 -8.60 14.44 -14.97
CA ASP A 18 -7.95 15.71 -15.31
C ASP A 18 -8.07 16.79 -14.22
N ILE A 19 -8.10 16.37 -12.95
CA ILE A 19 -8.11 17.32 -11.83
C ILE A 19 -6.76 18.05 -11.76
N ARG A 20 -6.81 19.36 -11.57
CA ARG A 20 -5.62 20.21 -11.50
C ARG A 20 -5.18 20.52 -10.08
N THR A 21 -6.12 20.47 -9.14
CA THR A 21 -5.90 20.84 -7.75
C THR A 21 -6.89 20.12 -6.85
N LEU A 22 -6.64 20.15 -5.54
CA LEU A 22 -7.53 19.67 -4.49
C LEU A 22 -7.98 20.85 -3.62
N PRO A 23 -9.17 20.79 -3.00
CA PRO A 23 -9.55 21.73 -1.95
C PRO A 23 -8.61 21.66 -0.76
N SER A 24 -8.62 22.68 0.10
CA SER A 24 -7.76 22.70 1.28
C SER A 24 -7.95 21.46 2.18
N GLU A 25 -6.89 21.05 2.87
CA GLU A 25 -6.93 19.90 3.80
C GLU A 25 -8.04 20.06 4.84
N GLU A 26 -8.29 21.28 5.32
CA GLU A 26 -9.38 21.57 6.26
C GLU A 26 -10.77 21.32 5.67
N GLU A 27 -11.03 21.79 4.45
CA GLU A 27 -12.31 21.58 3.76
C GLU A 27 -12.58 20.10 3.49
N ILE A 28 -11.54 19.34 3.15
CA ILE A 28 -11.64 17.91 2.93
C ILE A 28 -11.99 17.21 4.26
N LEU A 29 -11.24 17.46 5.34
CA LEU A 29 -11.46 16.80 6.63
C LEU A 29 -12.79 17.20 7.29
N LYS A 30 -13.32 18.39 7.00
CA LYS A 30 -14.66 18.80 7.43
C LYS A 30 -15.73 17.83 6.89
N LYS A 31 -15.53 17.32 5.68
CA LYS A 31 -16.45 16.39 5.01
C LYS A 31 -16.08 14.93 5.26
N TYR A 32 -14.79 14.60 5.25
CA TYR A 32 -14.24 13.27 5.41
C TYR A 32 -13.25 13.24 6.59
N PRO A 33 -13.73 13.23 7.83
CA PRO A 33 -12.89 13.37 9.01
C PRO A 33 -11.93 12.21 9.25
N ASP A 34 -12.23 11.03 8.69
CA ASP A 34 -11.48 9.80 8.88
C ASP A 34 -10.54 9.52 7.69
N LEU A 35 -10.44 10.47 6.75
CA LEU A 35 -9.67 10.31 5.52
C LEU A 35 -8.17 10.42 5.79
N LEU A 36 -7.43 9.42 5.33
CA LEU A 36 -5.98 9.32 5.48
C LEU A 36 -5.25 9.43 4.15
N GLY A 37 -5.91 9.16 3.02
CA GLY A 37 -5.27 9.17 1.72
C GLY A 37 -6.16 9.59 0.56
N ILE A 38 -5.57 10.26 -0.43
CA ILE A 38 -6.20 10.56 -1.72
C ILE A 38 -5.27 10.11 -2.84
N ASP A 39 -5.78 9.24 -3.71
CA ASP A 39 -5.10 8.82 -4.93
C ASP A 39 -5.53 9.74 -6.09
N VAL A 40 -4.57 10.50 -6.63
CA VAL A 40 -4.74 11.40 -7.77
C VAL A 40 -4.00 10.92 -9.02
N CYS A 41 -3.61 9.64 -9.07
CA CYS A 41 -2.86 9.09 -10.19
C CYS A 41 -3.57 9.26 -11.54
N GLY A 42 -2.78 9.52 -12.58
CA GLY A 42 -3.29 9.68 -13.95
C GLY A 42 -3.98 11.01 -14.25
N ASN A 43 -4.01 11.96 -13.31
CA ASN A 43 -4.37 13.35 -13.58
C ASN A 43 -3.15 14.12 -14.11
N LYS A 44 -2.96 14.12 -15.43
CA LYS A 44 -1.74 14.64 -16.08
C LYS A 44 -1.42 16.10 -15.77
N ASN A 45 -2.45 16.91 -15.50
CA ASN A 45 -2.34 18.33 -15.22
C ASN A 45 -2.46 18.64 -13.72
N PHE A 46 -2.33 17.65 -12.84
CA PHE A 46 -2.38 17.85 -11.40
C PHE A 46 -1.16 18.62 -10.93
N ASP A 47 -1.38 19.72 -10.21
CA ASP A 47 -0.33 20.53 -9.62
C ASP A 47 0.25 19.83 -8.40
N THR A 48 1.33 19.06 -8.60
CA THR A 48 2.01 18.34 -7.51
C THR A 48 2.66 19.27 -6.49
N SER A 49 2.83 20.57 -6.80
CA SER A 49 3.40 21.54 -5.86
C SER A 49 2.50 21.83 -4.65
N ILE A 50 1.21 21.46 -4.72
CA ILE A 50 0.28 21.64 -3.60
C ILE A 50 0.41 20.55 -2.52
N ILE A 51 1.04 19.41 -2.83
CA ILE A 51 1.12 18.23 -1.94
C ILE A 51 1.69 18.57 -0.55
N PRO A 52 2.74 19.41 -0.40
CA PRO A 52 3.25 19.80 0.91
C PRO A 52 2.24 20.52 1.82
N ASN A 53 1.12 21.02 1.29
CA ASN A 53 0.06 21.65 2.07
C ASN A 53 -0.88 20.65 2.77
N TYR A 54 -0.68 19.34 2.55
CA TYR A 54 -1.47 18.26 3.14
C TYR A 54 -0.60 17.51 4.15
N SER A 55 -0.85 17.77 5.44
CA SER A 55 -0.06 17.25 6.56
C SER A 55 -0.66 16.02 7.23
N LYS A 56 -1.99 15.87 7.14
CA LYS A 56 -2.80 14.82 7.75
C LYS A 56 -3.28 13.80 6.72
N ILE A 57 -3.52 14.24 5.48
CA ILE A 57 -3.96 13.40 4.37
C ILE A 57 -2.76 13.12 3.47
N HIS A 58 -2.47 11.85 3.20
CA HIS A 58 -1.43 11.46 2.26
C HIS A 58 -1.94 11.57 0.82
N ILE A 59 -1.29 12.38 -0.01
CA ILE A 59 -1.62 12.51 -1.43
C ILE A 59 -0.72 11.60 -2.26
N LEU A 60 -1.30 10.57 -2.86
CA LEU A 60 -0.60 9.68 -3.78
C LEU A 60 -0.72 10.26 -5.20
N SER A 61 0.40 10.77 -5.72
CA SER A 61 0.53 11.21 -7.11
C SER A 61 1.52 10.31 -7.84
N CYS A 62 1.02 9.51 -8.77
CA CYS A 62 1.87 8.75 -9.68
C CYS A 62 2.38 9.71 -10.76
N GLU A 63 3.66 10.04 -10.75
CA GLU A 63 4.29 10.51 -11.99
C GLU A 63 4.10 9.40 -13.04
N ALA A 64 3.84 9.82 -14.27
CA ALA A 64 3.42 8.91 -15.33
C ALA A 64 4.53 7.90 -15.63
N GLU A 65 4.53 6.75 -14.94
CA GLU A 65 5.09 5.45 -15.32
C GLU A 65 5.12 4.40 -14.18
N ASP A 66 4.81 4.75 -12.93
CA ASP A 66 4.77 3.73 -11.87
C ASP A 66 3.59 2.77 -12.05
N GLU A 67 3.92 1.48 -11.97
CA GLU A 67 3.09 0.31 -12.26
C GLU A 67 1.63 0.51 -11.87
N LYS A 68 0.79 0.50 -12.90
CA LYS A 68 -0.67 0.46 -12.79
C LYS A 68 -1.04 -0.67 -11.84
N THR A 69 -1.40 -0.34 -10.61
CA THR A 69 -2.25 -1.20 -9.80
C THR A 69 -3.62 -1.11 -10.44
N TYR A 70 -3.82 -1.89 -11.50
CA TYR A 70 -5.15 -2.12 -12.04
C TYR A 70 -5.95 -2.76 -10.91
N VAL A 71 -6.82 -1.98 -10.28
CA VAL A 71 -8.03 -2.56 -9.74
C VAL A 71 -8.78 -3.02 -10.99
N ASP A 72 -8.80 -4.32 -11.25
CA ASP A 72 -9.50 -4.88 -12.40
C ASP A 72 -10.93 -4.30 -12.42
N GLU A 73 -11.37 -3.84 -13.59
CA GLU A 73 -12.74 -3.42 -13.79
C GLU A 73 -13.69 -4.51 -13.28
N ALA A 74 -14.73 -4.10 -12.56
CA ALA A 74 -15.71 -5.04 -12.03
C ALA A 74 -16.30 -5.85 -13.19
N VAL A 75 -16.00 -7.16 -13.23
CA VAL A 75 -16.52 -8.07 -14.24
C VAL A 75 -18.03 -8.20 -14.02
N ILE A 76 -18.81 -7.67 -14.96
CA ILE A 76 -20.27 -7.73 -14.92
C ILE A 76 -20.70 -9.10 -15.47
N PRO A 77 -21.57 -9.86 -14.76
CA PRO A 77 -22.10 -11.12 -15.26
C PRO A 77 -22.81 -10.95 -16.61
N THR A 78 -22.60 -11.91 -17.51
CA THR A 78 -23.28 -11.99 -18.81
C THR A 78 -24.06 -13.29 -18.92
N ASP A 79 -24.88 -13.45 -19.95
CA ASP A 79 -25.59 -14.71 -20.20
C ASP A 79 -24.62 -15.89 -20.44
N ASP A 80 -23.41 -15.59 -20.95
CA ASP A 80 -22.35 -16.57 -21.18
C ASP A 80 -21.49 -16.85 -19.92
N CYS A 81 -21.54 -15.98 -18.90
CA CYS A 81 -20.82 -16.13 -17.64
C CYS A 81 -21.63 -15.48 -16.51
N ASP A 82 -22.47 -16.30 -15.89
CA ASP A 82 -23.35 -15.89 -14.80
C ASP A 82 -22.60 -15.49 -13.51
N VAL A 83 -23.34 -15.15 -12.48
CA VAL A 83 -22.79 -14.74 -11.18
C VAL A 83 -21.87 -15.83 -10.58
N GLN A 84 -22.17 -17.11 -10.80
CA GLN A 84 -21.34 -18.20 -10.28
C GLN A 84 -20.01 -18.29 -11.03
N CYS A 85 -20.05 -18.15 -12.35
CA CYS A 85 -18.88 -18.07 -13.21
C CYS A 85 -17.97 -16.88 -12.81
N VAL A 86 -18.54 -15.69 -12.67
CA VAL A 86 -17.80 -14.49 -12.24
C VAL A 86 -17.19 -14.68 -10.84
N ALA A 87 -17.95 -15.23 -9.89
CA ALA A 87 -17.45 -15.49 -8.54
C ALA A 87 -16.26 -16.47 -8.55
N ALA A 88 -16.33 -17.55 -9.34
CA ALA A 88 -15.23 -18.50 -9.50
C ALA A 88 -13.99 -17.83 -10.10
N GLN A 89 -14.17 -16.96 -11.10
CA GLN A 89 -13.08 -16.21 -11.71
C GLN A 89 -12.41 -15.23 -10.72
N GLN A 90 -13.21 -14.56 -9.88
CA GLN A 90 -12.69 -13.66 -8.85
C GLN A 90 -11.90 -14.40 -7.77
N VAL A 91 -12.34 -15.61 -7.39
CA VAL A 91 -11.58 -16.47 -6.48
C VAL A 91 -10.20 -16.83 -7.07
N GLU A 92 -10.14 -17.18 -8.36
CA GLU A 92 -8.87 -17.47 -9.03
C GLU A 92 -7.97 -16.24 -9.15
N ASN A 93 -8.55 -15.07 -9.44
CA ASN A 93 -7.80 -13.82 -9.47
C ASN A 93 -7.24 -13.45 -8.08
N ALA A 94 -8.04 -13.62 -7.01
CA ALA A 94 -7.58 -13.42 -5.64
C ALA A 94 -6.43 -14.36 -5.27
N LYS A 95 -6.49 -15.64 -5.69
CA LYS A 95 -5.37 -16.59 -5.50
C LYS A 95 -4.10 -16.14 -6.21
N LYS A 96 -4.21 -15.66 -7.46
CA LYS A 96 -3.05 -15.13 -8.20
C LYS A 96 -2.44 -13.92 -7.50
N TYR A 97 -3.28 -13.01 -7.03
CA TYR A 97 -2.85 -11.83 -6.29
C TYR A 97 -2.13 -12.21 -4.98
N LEU A 98 -2.70 -13.12 -4.19
CA LEU A 98 -2.07 -13.63 -2.97
C LEU A 98 -0.71 -14.28 -3.25
N LYS A 99 -0.60 -15.05 -4.33
CA LYS A 99 0.68 -15.64 -4.74
C LYS A 99 1.72 -14.57 -5.08
N HIS A 100 1.33 -13.53 -5.81
CA HIS A 100 2.21 -12.42 -6.14
C HIS A 100 2.66 -11.65 -4.87
N LEU A 101 1.73 -11.37 -3.96
CA LEU A 101 2.03 -10.72 -2.69
C LEU A 101 3.01 -11.54 -1.85
N TYR A 102 2.83 -12.86 -1.80
CA TYR A 102 3.74 -13.77 -1.12
C TYR A 102 5.16 -13.71 -1.71
N GLN A 103 5.28 -13.66 -3.05
CA GLN A 103 6.58 -13.52 -3.71
C GLN A 103 7.27 -12.18 -3.39
N LEU A 104 6.52 -11.08 -3.34
CA LEU A 104 7.07 -9.77 -2.94
C LEU A 104 7.55 -9.77 -1.49
N LEU A 105 6.80 -10.41 -0.59
CA LEU A 105 7.20 -10.56 0.82
C LEU A 105 8.48 -11.38 0.95
N LEU A 106 8.60 -12.50 0.24
CA LEU A 106 9.81 -13.31 0.23
C LEU A 106 11.02 -12.51 -0.25
N LYS A 107 10.87 -11.76 -1.36
CA LYS A 107 11.94 -10.91 -1.89
C LYS A 107 12.38 -9.86 -0.87
N LYS A 108 11.44 -9.18 -0.19
CA LYS A 108 11.77 -8.22 0.88
C LYS A 108 12.46 -8.88 2.07
N ILE A 109 12.07 -10.10 2.45
CA ILE A 109 12.75 -10.84 3.52
C ILE A 109 14.19 -11.17 3.13
N GLU A 110 14.43 -11.56 1.87
CA GLU A 110 15.78 -11.79 1.36
C GLU A 110 16.62 -10.52 1.33
N GLU A 111 16.06 -9.40 0.85
CA GLU A 111 16.73 -8.09 0.88
C GLU A 111 17.07 -7.65 2.30
N VAL A 112 16.17 -7.89 3.27
CA VAL A 112 16.43 -7.61 4.69
C VAL A 112 17.53 -8.53 5.24
N LYS A 113 17.53 -9.83 4.91
CA LYS A 113 18.62 -10.74 5.32
C LYS A 113 19.98 -10.32 4.76
N GLU A 114 20.00 -9.80 3.53
CA GLU A 114 21.20 -9.30 2.88
C GLU A 114 21.60 -7.90 3.36
N SER A 115 20.71 -7.19 4.06
CA SER A 115 21.02 -5.87 4.62
C SER A 115 22.09 -5.92 5.70
N ASP A 116 22.87 -4.85 5.78
CA ASP A 116 23.95 -4.71 6.77
C ASP A 116 23.42 -4.80 8.20
N LEU A 117 22.21 -4.28 8.45
CA LEU A 117 21.53 -4.35 9.75
C LEU A 117 21.31 -5.81 10.22
N PHE A 118 20.83 -6.68 9.33
CA PHE A 118 20.57 -8.08 9.68
C PHE A 118 21.88 -8.87 9.84
N LYS A 119 22.89 -8.56 9.03
CA LYS A 119 24.25 -9.13 9.15
C LYS A 119 24.91 -8.72 10.48
N GLU A 120 24.75 -7.47 10.91
CA GLU A 120 25.23 -6.98 12.20
C GLU A 120 24.49 -7.62 13.38
N MET A 121 23.16 -7.69 13.33
CA MET A 121 22.36 -8.37 14.37
C MET A 121 22.75 -9.84 14.51
N SER A 122 22.96 -10.55 13.40
CA SER A 122 23.40 -11.95 13.39
C SER A 122 24.79 -12.13 14.01
N LYS A 123 25.73 -11.24 13.71
CA LYS A 123 27.07 -11.23 14.32
C LYS A 123 26.99 -10.99 15.83
N THR A 124 26.21 -10.03 16.28
CA THR A 124 26.02 -9.72 17.70
C THR A 124 25.42 -10.91 18.45
N ALA A 125 24.35 -11.52 17.92
CA ALA A 125 23.74 -12.70 18.53
C ALA A 125 24.72 -13.88 18.63
N SER A 126 25.53 -14.10 17.60
CA SER A 126 26.57 -15.14 17.59
C SER A 126 27.70 -14.87 18.59
N SER A 127 28.04 -13.60 18.83
CA SER A 127 29.01 -13.22 19.86
C SER A 127 28.47 -13.54 21.26
N VAL A 128 27.26 -13.06 21.57
CA VAL A 128 26.60 -13.29 22.86
C VAL A 128 26.46 -14.79 23.16
N GLY A 129 26.10 -15.59 22.16
CA GLY A 129 26.02 -17.04 22.31
C GLY A 129 27.37 -17.69 22.63
N ARG A 130 28.47 -17.24 22.00
CA ARG A 130 29.82 -17.75 22.30
C ARG A 130 30.25 -17.36 23.72
N ASP A 131 30.05 -16.11 24.11
CA ASP A 131 30.43 -15.59 25.43
C ASP A 131 29.67 -16.33 26.54
N PHE A 132 28.39 -16.61 26.33
CA PHE A 132 27.57 -17.39 27.26
C PHE A 132 28.06 -18.85 27.38
N MET A 133 28.43 -19.49 26.25
CA MET A 133 28.95 -20.85 26.28
C MET A 133 30.35 -20.94 26.90
N GLU A 134 31.19 -19.92 26.78
CA GLU A 134 32.46 -19.82 27.51
C GLU A 134 32.25 -19.59 29.00
N PHE A 135 31.30 -18.73 29.38
CA PHE A 135 30.92 -18.52 30.77
C PHE A 135 30.50 -19.82 31.45
N LEU A 136 29.60 -20.59 30.81
CA LEU A 136 29.16 -21.89 31.33
C LEU A 136 30.31 -22.88 31.48
N ARG A 137 31.23 -22.93 30.51
CA ARG A 137 32.39 -23.84 30.54
C ARG A 137 33.37 -23.55 31.67
N ASN A 138 33.51 -22.28 32.06
CA ASN A 138 34.43 -21.87 33.14
C ASN A 138 33.81 -21.97 34.54
N HIS A 139 32.51 -22.25 34.64
CA HIS A 139 31.75 -22.31 35.90
C HIS A 139 31.02 -23.65 36.11
N THR A 140 31.35 -24.67 35.32
CA THR A 140 30.91 -26.07 35.49
C THR A 140 32.14 -26.95 35.63
#